data_AF-A0A963G0Q5-F1
#
_entry.id   AF-A0A963G0Q5-F1
#
_cell.length_a   1.000
_cell.length_b   1.000
_cell.length_c   1.000
_cell.angle_alpha   90.00
_cell.angle_beta   90.00
_cell.angle_gamma   90.00
#
_symmetry.space_group_name_H-M   'P 1'
#
loop_
_entity.id
_entity.type
_entity.pdbx_description
1 polymer ?
#
loop_
_entity_poly.entity_id
_entity_poly.type
_entity_poly.pdbx_seq_one_letter_code
_entity_poly.pdbx_strand_id
1 'polypeptide(L)' 'AFKAPIREQYEHQGHPYYATARLWDDGVVDPAQSRRILGLSLSAALNAPIPPTRFGVFRM' A
#
# COMPACT_ATOMS: atom_id res chain seq x y z
N ALA A 1 -10.16 14.09 28.30
CA ALA A 1 -10.54 12.69 28.55
C ALA A 1 -11.27 12.05 27.35
N PHE A 2 -12.45 12.54 26.94
CA PHE A 2 -13.30 11.90 25.90
C PHE A 2 -12.60 11.54 24.57
N LYS A 3 -11.68 12.39 24.07
CA LYS A 3 -10.99 12.15 22.79
C LYS A 3 -9.87 11.11 22.86
N ALA A 4 -9.39 10.79 24.06
CA ALA A 4 -8.26 9.87 24.26
C ALA A 4 -8.51 8.48 23.65
N PRO A 5 -9.64 7.79 23.92
CA PRO A 5 -9.89 6.46 23.35
C PRO A 5 -9.98 6.50 21.81
N ILE A 6 -10.55 7.57 21.24
CA ILE A 6 -10.62 7.70 19.78
C ILE A 6 -9.23 7.89 19.18
N ARG A 7 -8.38 8.73 19.78
CA ARG A 7 -6.99 8.87 19.29
C ARG A 7 -6.24 7.55 19.36
N GLU A 8 -6.33 6.84 20.48
CA GLU A 8 -5.69 5.55 20.67
C GLU A 8 -6.16 4.51 19.64
N GLN A 9 -7.46 4.49 19.34
CA GLN A 9 -8.01 3.64 18.29
C GLN A 9 -7.37 3.93 16.93
N TYR A 10 -7.25 5.20 16.55
CA TYR A 10 -6.62 5.58 15.27
C TYR A 10 -5.14 5.26 15.22
N GLU A 11 -4.39 5.48 16.32
CA GLU A 11 -2.98 5.09 16.41
C GLU A 11 -2.81 3.57 16.28
N HIS A 12 -3.64 2.80 16.98
CA HIS A 12 -3.57 1.34 16.94
C HIS A 12 -3.93 0.79 15.56
N GLN A 13 -5.03 1.27 14.97
CA GLN A 13 -5.54 0.75 13.69
C GLN A 13 -4.80 1.33 12.48
N GLY A 14 -4.15 2.48 12.63
CA GLY A 14 -3.33 3.11 11.60
C GLY A 14 -1.87 2.66 11.58
N HIS A 15 -1.42 1.92 12.61
CA HIS A 15 -0.04 1.42 12.67
C HIS A 15 0.25 0.44 11.51
N PRO A 16 1.45 0.48 10.89
CA PRO A 16 1.79 -0.41 9.76
C PRO A 16 1.55 -1.91 10.03
N TYR A 17 1.83 -2.36 11.25
CA TYR A 17 1.58 -3.75 11.64
C TYR A 17 0.10 -4.12 11.72
N TYR A 18 -0.79 -3.16 11.97
CA TYR A 18 -2.23 -3.42 11.96
C TYR A 18 -2.73 -3.70 10.54
N ALA A 19 -2.23 -2.95 9.55
CA ALA A 19 -2.54 -3.10 8.13
C ALA A 19 -1.96 -4.41 7.56
N THR A 20 -0.67 -4.67 7.79
CA THR A 20 0.03 -5.83 7.21
C THR A 20 -0.49 -7.16 7.77
N ALA A 21 -0.90 -7.19 9.06
CA ALA A 21 -1.53 -8.37 9.66
C ALA A 21 -2.89 -8.74 9.04
N ARG A 22 -3.46 -7.83 8.23
CA ARG A 22 -4.75 -8.00 7.53
C ARG A 22 -4.60 -8.01 6.01
N LEU A 23 -3.37 -8.03 5.50
CA LEU A 23 -3.06 -8.00 4.07
C LEU A 23 -3.67 -6.78 3.35
N TRP A 24 -3.78 -5.64 4.04
CA TRP A 24 -4.12 -4.38 3.38
C TRP A 24 -2.96 -3.85 2.53
N ASP A 25 -1.75 -4.30 2.86
CA ASP A 25 -0.51 -4.15 2.11
C ASP A 25 0.14 -5.53 1.90
N ASP A 26 1.08 -5.61 0.97
CA ASP A 26 1.87 -6.82 0.70
C ASP A 26 3.12 -6.94 1.60
N GLY A 27 3.31 -6.03 2.57
CA GLY A 27 4.40 -6.05 3.53
C GLY A 27 4.95 -4.67 3.91
N VAL A 28 5.35 -4.53 5.17
CA VAL A 28 6.15 -3.39 5.67
C VAL A 28 7.63 -3.64 5.33
N VAL A 29 8.29 -2.67 4.71
CA VAL A 29 9.66 -2.80 4.19
C VAL A 29 10.60 -1.78 4.83
N ASP A 30 11.89 -2.12 4.91
CA ASP A 30 12.94 -1.16 5.23
C ASP A 30 12.96 -0.05 4.14
N PRO A 31 12.82 1.24 4.50
CA PRO A 31 12.88 2.34 3.53
C PRO A 31 14.14 2.33 2.65
N ALA A 32 15.28 1.84 3.15
CA ALA A 32 16.51 1.73 2.37
C ALA A 32 16.40 0.68 1.25
N GLN A 33 15.47 -0.27 1.35
CA GLN A 33 15.28 -1.36 0.39
C GLN A 33 14.28 -1.06 -0.73
N SER A 34 13.58 0.08 -0.69
CA SER A 34 12.52 0.40 -1.66
C SER A 34 12.96 0.25 -3.13
N ARG A 35 14.17 0.72 -3.47
CA ARG A 35 14.71 0.59 -4.85
C ARG A 35 14.81 -0.87 -5.30
N ARG A 36 15.30 -1.74 -4.43
CA ARG A 36 15.48 -3.17 -4.76
C ARG A 36 14.14 -3.85 -4.93
N ILE A 37 13.20 -3.60 -4.02
CA ILE A 37 11.86 -4.20 -4.05
C ILE A 37 11.13 -3.77 -5.32
N LEU A 38 11.07 -2.47 -5.62
CA LEU A 38 10.46 -1.98 -6.84
C LEU A 38 11.11 -2.54 -8.11
N GLY A 39 12.45 -2.64 -8.14
CA GLY A 39 13.17 -3.23 -9.27
C GLY A 39 12.78 -4.69 -9.53
N LEU A 40 12.67 -5.49 -8.48
CA LEU A 40 12.23 -6.88 -8.59
C LEU A 40 10.75 -6.99 -8.97
N SER A 41 9.87 -6.19 -8.39
CA SER A 41 8.44 -6.17 -8.71
C SER A 41 8.18 -5.80 -10.17
N LEU A 42 8.89 -4.79 -10.70
CA LEU A 42 8.82 -4.41 -12.11
C LEU A 42 9.33 -5.53 -13.02
N SER A 43 10.48 -6.14 -12.67
CA SER A 43 11.00 -7.29 -13.42
C SER A 43 10.01 -8.46 -13.45
N ALA A 44 9.28 -8.71 -12.36
CA ALA A 44 8.24 -9.72 -12.31
C ALA A 44 7.04 -9.35 -13.20
N ALA A 45 6.55 -8.11 -13.10
CA ALA A 45 5.40 -7.63 -13.87
C ALA A 45 5.60 -7.69 -15.39
N LEU A 46 6.84 -7.48 -15.87
CA LEU A 46 7.20 -7.53 -17.29
C LEU A 46 7.11 -8.93 -17.93
N ASN A 47 6.80 -9.98 -17.16
CA ASN A 47 6.50 -11.31 -17.72
C ASN A 47 5.08 -11.40 -18.31
N ALA A 48 4.25 -10.37 -18.12
CA ALA A 48 2.93 -10.25 -18.74
C ALA A 48 2.92 -9.10 -19.78
N PRO A 49 2.11 -9.21 -20.86
CA PRO A 49 1.96 -8.12 -21.82
C PRO A 49 1.31 -6.90 -21.17
N ILE A 50 1.76 -5.71 -21.57
CA ILE A 50 1.18 -4.44 -21.08
C ILE A 50 -0.10 -4.13 -21.88
N PRO A 51 -1.30 -4.13 -21.27
CA PRO A 51 -2.54 -3.86 -21.98
C PRO A 51 -2.75 -2.36 -22.26
N PRO A 52 -3.45 -1.99 -23.34
CA PRO A 52 -3.87 -0.60 -23.54
C PRO A 52 -4.92 -0.20 -22.48
N THR A 53 -4.85 1.04 -22.00
CA THR A 53 -5.83 1.58 -21.03
C THR A 53 -7.06 2.14 -21.75
N ARG A 54 -8.26 1.86 -21.22
CA ARG A 54 -9.52 2.48 -21.65
C ARG A 54 -10.14 3.22 -20.48
N PHE A 55 -10.31 4.53 -20.61
CA PHE A 55 -10.90 5.36 -19.55
C PHE A 55 -12.42 5.41 -19.63
N GLY A 56 -13.05 5.70 -18.48
CA GLY A 56 -14.48 6.04 -18.40
C GLY A 56 -14.74 7.52 -18.73
N VAL A 57 -15.93 8.01 -18.36
CA VAL A 57 -16.31 9.41 -18.57
C VAL A 57 -15.59 10.31 -17.56
N PHE A 58 -14.96 11.38 -18.05
CA PHE A 58 -14.44 12.45 -17.20
C PHE A 58 -15.55 13.46 -16.89
N ARG A 59 -15.76 13.77 -15.61
CA ARG A 59 -16.61 14.88 -15.17
C ARG A 59 -15.78 16.16 -15.22
N MET A 60 -16.14 17.05 -16.16
CA MET A 60 -15.57 18.37 -16.33
C MET A 60 -16.16 19.38 -15.34
#